data_AF-A0A6J4IHF3-F1
#
_entry.id   AF-A0A6J4IHF3-F1
#
_cell.length_a   1.000
_cell.length_b   1.000
_cell.length_c   1.000
_cell.angle_alpha   90.00
_cell.angle_beta   90.00
_cell.angle_gamma   90.00
#
_symmetry.space_group_name_H-M   'P 1'
#
loop_
_entity.id
_entity.type
_entity.pdbx_description
1 polymer ?
#
loop_
_entity_poly.entity_id
_entity_poly.type
_entity_poly.pdbx_seq_one_letter_code
_entity_poly.pdbx_strand_id
1 'polypeptide(L)'
;MKEPIPWFNNQRVGPILREAADTMLPFYQGVWWPELAAAAGKHITAGLKGEKPVRQALDEAQAEARAAIEAAGGRLDASGQLQ
;
A
#
# COMPACT_ATOMS: atom_id res chain seq x y z
N MET A 1 25.95 -2.78 3.23
CA MET A 1 26.57 -2.02 2.12
C MET A 1 27.13 -0.71 2.66
N LYS A 2 28.45 -0.61 2.85
CA LYS A 2 29.10 0.65 3.30
C LYS A 2 29.93 1.32 2.19
N GLU A 3 30.13 0.61 1.10
CA GLU A 3 30.97 1.04 -0.01
C GLU A 3 30.16 1.85 -1.04
N PRO A 4 30.81 2.78 -1.76
CA PRO A 4 30.24 3.47 -2.92
C PRO A 4 29.69 2.49 -3.97
N ILE A 5 28.52 2.79 -4.54
CA ILE A 5 27.96 2.03 -5.66
C ILE A 5 28.01 2.88 -6.95
N PRO A 6 28.77 2.49 -7.99
CA PRO A 6 28.92 3.27 -9.21
C PRO A 6 27.60 3.62 -9.91
N TRP A 7 26.65 2.68 -9.92
CA TRP A 7 25.31 2.90 -10.49
C TRP A 7 24.59 4.11 -9.88
N PHE A 8 24.81 4.35 -8.57
CA PHE A 8 24.25 5.49 -7.85
C PHE A 8 25.23 6.67 -7.83
N ASN A 9 25.96 6.91 -8.92
CA ASN A 9 26.97 7.97 -9.00
C ASN A 9 28.00 7.91 -7.85
N ASN A 10 28.47 6.69 -7.54
CA ASN A 10 29.38 6.39 -6.42
C ASN A 10 28.86 6.82 -5.04
N GLN A 11 27.54 6.92 -4.84
CA GLN A 11 26.97 7.17 -3.53
C GLN A 11 27.09 5.96 -2.60
N ARG A 12 27.22 6.24 -1.30
CA ARG A 12 27.09 5.24 -0.25
C ARG A 12 25.61 5.09 0.09
N VAL A 13 24.93 4.15 -0.56
CA VAL A 13 23.48 3.97 -0.39
C VAL A 13 23.07 3.39 0.96
N GLY A 14 23.97 2.66 1.65
CA GLY A 14 23.65 2.03 2.93
C GLY A 14 23.20 3.01 4.02
N PRO A 15 23.94 4.12 4.26
CA PRO A 15 23.49 5.20 5.13
C PRO A 15 22.12 5.78 4.74
N ILE A 16 21.88 6.01 3.45
CA ILE A 16 20.61 6.57 2.94
C ILE A 16 19.45 5.62 3.22
N LEU A 17 19.62 4.32 2.94
CA LEU A 17 18.60 3.31 3.20
C LEU A 17 18.34 3.12 4.69
N ARG A 18 19.37 3.28 5.54
CA ARG A 18 19.22 3.23 6.99
C ARG A 18 18.39 4.41 7.49
N GLU A 19 18.70 5.62 7.04
CA GLU A 19 17.94 6.82 7.39
C GLU A 19 16.47 6.70 6.94
N ALA A 20 16.24 6.18 5.72
CA ALA A 20 14.89 5.89 5.25
C ALA A 20 14.17 4.87 6.15
N ALA A 21 14.85 3.78 6.54
CA ALA A 21 14.27 2.78 7.44
C ALA A 21 13.96 3.34 8.83
N ASP A 22 14.84 4.20 9.38
CA ASP A 22 14.68 4.80 10.70
C ASP A 22 13.55 5.86 10.72
N THR A 23 13.19 6.42 9.56
CA THR A 23 12.11 7.42 9.40
C THR A 23 10.78 6.84 8.93
N MET A 24 10.74 5.56 8.53
CA MET A 24 9.50 4.91 8.13
C MET A 24 8.56 4.79 9.33
N LEU A 25 7.34 5.33 9.16
CA LEU A 25 6.27 5.12 10.12
C LEU A 25 5.90 3.63 10.17
N PRO A 26 5.62 3.08 11.37
CA PRO A 26 5.10 1.72 11.48
C PRO A 26 3.85 1.56 10.61
N PHE A 27 3.87 0.55 9.75
CA PHE A 27 2.76 0.20 8.88
C PHE A 27 2.27 -1.21 9.23
N TYR A 28 1.07 -1.29 9.78
CA TYR A 28 0.49 -2.55 10.23
C TYR A 28 -0.33 -3.19 9.11
N GLN A 29 0.14 -4.33 8.64
CA GLN A 29 -0.58 -5.16 7.68
C GLN A 29 -1.53 -6.08 8.45
N GLY A 30 -2.82 -5.78 8.41
CA GLY A 30 -3.85 -6.61 9.03
C GLY A 30 -4.06 -7.94 8.31
N VAL A 31 -4.93 -8.79 8.88
CA VAL A 31 -5.28 -10.12 8.33
C VAL A 31 -5.75 -10.05 6.87
N TRP A 32 -6.46 -8.97 6.53
CA TRP A 32 -7.06 -8.71 5.22
C TRP A 32 -6.15 -7.92 4.26
N TRP A 33 -4.85 -7.85 4.58
CA TRP A 33 -3.87 -7.18 3.73
C TRP A 33 -3.83 -7.70 2.28
N PRO A 34 -3.95 -9.01 2.01
CA PRO A 34 -3.96 -9.51 0.63
C PRO A 34 -5.10 -8.91 -0.22
N GLU A 35 -6.32 -8.86 0.31
CA GLU A 35 -7.49 -8.31 -0.36
C GLU A 35 -7.38 -6.80 -0.55
N LEU A 36 -6.94 -6.09 0.49
CA LEU A 36 -6.70 -4.65 0.45
C LEU A 36 -5.64 -4.29 -0.60
N ALA A 37 -4.52 -5.00 -0.62
CA ALA A 37 -3.41 -4.75 -1.55
C ALA A 37 -3.82 -5.03 -3.01
N ALA A 38 -4.57 -6.11 -3.25
CA ALA A 38 -5.06 -6.46 -4.58
C ALA A 38 -6.00 -5.38 -5.15
N ALA A 39 -7.00 -4.96 -4.37
CA ALA A 39 -7.94 -3.93 -4.78
C ALA A 39 -7.26 -2.56 -4.95
N ALA A 40 -6.40 -2.18 -4.00
CA ALA A 40 -5.64 -0.93 -4.06
C ALA A 40 -4.74 -0.88 -5.30
N GLY A 41 -4.00 -1.95 -5.61
CA GLY A 41 -3.08 -1.99 -6.76
C GLY A 41 -3.79 -1.73 -8.09
N LYS A 42 -4.98 -2.29 -8.27
CA LYS A 42 -5.80 -2.12 -9.49
C LYS A 42 -6.27 -0.67 -9.67
N HIS A 43 -6.84 -0.07 -8.63
CA HIS A 43 -7.49 1.24 -8.75
C HIS A 43 -6.54 2.42 -8.56
N ILE A 44 -5.56 2.33 -7.67
CA ILE A 44 -4.55 3.37 -7.50
C ILE A 44 -3.76 3.56 -8.79
N THR A 45 -3.46 2.49 -9.53
CA THR A 45 -2.81 2.58 -10.84
C THR A 45 -3.63 3.43 -11.83
N ALA A 46 -4.95 3.26 -11.86
CA ALA A 46 -5.83 4.06 -12.72
C ALA A 46 -5.84 5.56 -12.29
N GLY A 47 -5.82 5.82 -10.98
CA GLY A 47 -5.68 7.17 -10.43
C GLY A 47 -4.35 7.83 -10.79
N LEU A 48 -3.23 7.09 -10.69
CA LEU A 48 -1.89 7.57 -11.04
C LEU A 48 -1.75 7.87 -12.55
N LYS A 49 -2.45 7.11 -13.40
CA LYS A 49 -2.50 7.34 -14.85
C LYS A 49 -3.45 8.45 -15.28
N GLY A 50 -4.23 9.00 -14.36
CA GLY A 50 -5.23 10.04 -14.67
C GLY A 50 -6.46 9.52 -15.42
N GLU A 51 -6.69 8.21 -15.43
CA GLU A 51 -7.87 7.60 -16.06
C GLU A 51 -9.16 7.91 -15.28
N LYS A 52 -9.02 8.23 -13.99
CA LYS A 52 -10.09 8.69 -13.10
C LYS A 52 -9.54 9.57 -11.97
N PRO A 53 -10.37 10.41 -11.32
CA PRO A 53 -9.96 11.16 -10.14
C PRO A 53 -9.44 10.26 -9.02
N VAL A 54 -8.38 10.69 -8.33
CA VAL A 54 -7.76 9.91 -7.23
C VAL A 54 -8.78 9.54 -6.16
N ARG A 55 -9.68 10.46 -5.81
CA ARG A 55 -10.73 10.19 -4.82
C ARG A 55 -11.62 9.03 -5.26
N GLN A 56 -12.08 9.06 -6.50
CA GLN A 56 -12.90 7.99 -7.07
C GLN A 56 -12.15 6.65 -7.08
N ALA A 57 -10.87 6.65 -7.45
CA ALA A 57 -10.05 5.43 -7.41
C ALA A 57 -9.94 4.82 -6.01
N LEU A 58 -9.81 5.65 -4.97
CA LEU A 58 -9.75 5.19 -3.58
C LEU A 58 -11.10 4.64 -3.11
N ASP A 59 -12.21 5.31 -3.45
CA ASP A 59 -13.54 4.86 -3.08
C ASP A 59 -13.88 3.51 -3.75
N GLU A 60 -13.48 3.32 -5.02
CA GLU A 60 -13.63 2.05 -5.73
C GLU A 60 -12.73 0.93 -5.16
N ALA A 61 -11.48 1.26 -4.80
CA ALA A 61 -10.57 0.32 -4.12
C ALA A 61 -11.15 -0.17 -2.80
N GLN A 62 -11.73 0.74 -2.01
CA GLN A 62 -12.35 0.41 -0.74
C GLN A 62 -13.57 -0.51 -0.94
N ALA A 63 -14.42 -0.22 -1.91
CA ALA A 63 -15.60 -1.03 -2.22
C ALA A 63 -15.21 -2.45 -2.67
N GLU A 64 -14.22 -2.58 -3.56
CA GLU A 64 -13.75 -3.87 -4.06
C GLU A 64 -13.05 -4.69 -2.96
N ALA A 65 -12.18 -4.06 -2.15
CA ALA A 65 -11.55 -4.72 -1.01
C ALA A 65 -12.60 -5.24 -0.02
N ARG A 66 -13.59 -4.41 0.31
CA ARG A 66 -14.69 -4.80 1.20
C ARG A 66 -15.43 -6.04 0.69
N ALA A 67 -15.80 -6.06 -0.59
CA ALA A 67 -16.50 -7.20 -1.19
C ALA A 67 -15.64 -8.48 -1.16
N ALA A 68 -14.33 -8.37 -1.43
CA ALA A 68 -13.42 -9.50 -1.37
C ALA A 68 -13.28 -10.07 0.05
N ILE A 69 -13.20 -9.20 1.05
CA ILE A 69 -13.08 -9.62 2.45
C ILE A 69 -14.37 -10.29 2.95
N GLU A 70 -15.54 -9.71 2.63
CA GLU A 70 -16.83 -10.33 2.94
C GLU A 70 -16.95 -11.72 2.28
N ALA A 71 -16.50 -11.87 1.02
CA ALA A 71 -16.49 -13.16 0.32
C ALA A 71 -15.52 -14.18 0.94
N ALA A 72 -14.42 -13.72 1.53
CA ALA A 72 -13.47 -14.55 2.28
C ALA A 72 -13.93 -14.89 3.71
N GLY A 73 -15.13 -14.45 4.11
CA GLY A 73 -15.73 -14.74 5.41
C GLY A 73 -15.42 -13.69 6.49
N GLY A 74 -14.78 -12.58 6.13
CA GLY A 74 -14.58 -11.45 7.02
C GLY A 74 -15.90 -10.78 7.39
N ARG A 75 -16.03 -10.38 8.65
CA ARG A 75 -17.19 -9.63 9.14
C ARG A 75 -16.76 -8.21 9.46
N LEU A 76 -17.51 -7.26 8.94
CA LEU A 76 -17.40 -5.87 9.34
C LEU A 76 -18.25 -5.64 10.59
N ASP A 77 -17.70 -4.91 11.54
CA ASP A 77 -18.48 -4.41 12.65
C ASP A 77 -19.42 -3.27 12.21
N ALA A 78 -20.25 -2.79 13.15
CA ALA A 78 -21.23 -1.73 12.88
C ALA A 78 -20.59 -0.39 12.46
N SER A 79 -19.28 -0.22 12.65
CA SER A 79 -18.52 0.96 12.22
C SER A 79 -17.87 0.79 10.84
N GLY A 80 -18.02 -0.39 10.22
CA GLY A 80 -17.37 -0.73 8.96
C GLY A 80 -15.89 -1.08 9.13
N GLN A 81 -15.45 -1.42 10.34
CA GLN A 81 -14.11 -1.94 10.59
C GLN A 81 -14.11 -3.47 10.58
N LEU A 82 -13.01 -4.05 10.12
CA LEU A 82 -12.85 -5.50 10.02
C LEU A 82 -12.57 -6.11 11.40
N GLN A 83 -13.35 -7.13 11.76
CA GLN A 83 -13.09 -7.99 12.93
C GLN A 83 -12.09 -9.10 12.62
#